data_AF-A0A9R1H418-F1
#
_entry.id   AF-A0A9R1H418-F1
#
_cell.length_a   1.000
_cell.length_b   1.000
_cell.length_c   1.000
_cell.angle_alpha   90.00
_cell.angle_beta   90.00
_cell.angle_gamma   90.00
#
_symmetry.space_group_name_H-M   'P 1'
#
loop_
_entity.id
_entity.type
_entity.pdbx_description
1 polymer ?
#
loop_
_entity_poly.entity_id
_entity_poly.type
_entity_poly.pdbx_seq_one_letter_code
_entity_poly.pdbx_strand_id
1 'polypeptide(L)'
;MDRHSERLLLLRVYAFLKSRKLNRAANALEQEARLRFDWPRVHLMIRAGRWRSAEEYTSAFLDGGRASTPEACATLFLLRFQRFVRALKRGDEAWAERYLARRILPVLHAHPDRDAAAARCAAVLRDRRALDAQRDDAEARRACNHEFLGLIFQNDGFLILTDDDTELKRLERAASLGLRRYARPRRGRPRARRG
;
A
#
# COMPACT_ATOMS: atom_id res chain seq x y z
N MET A 1 18.43 19.66 20.85
CA MET A 1 18.83 18.65 19.85
C MET A 1 18.18 19.06 18.54
N ASP A 2 18.93 19.26 17.47
CA ASP A 2 18.33 19.56 16.16
C ASP A 2 17.60 18.32 15.59
N ARG A 3 16.69 18.54 14.64
CA ARG A 3 15.87 17.46 14.04
C ARG A 3 16.71 16.36 13.37
N HIS A 4 17.91 16.70 12.91
CA HIS A 4 18.80 15.73 12.24
C HIS A 4 19.42 14.79 13.28
N SER A 5 19.94 15.33 14.37
CA SER A 5 20.49 14.60 15.51
C SER A 5 19.42 13.70 16.17
N GLU A 6 18.19 14.19 16.31
CA GLU A 6 17.05 13.40 16.78
C GLU A 6 16.75 12.21 15.86
N ARG A 7 16.67 12.46 14.54
CA ARG A 7 16.44 11.41 13.54
C ARG A 7 17.54 10.34 13.55
N LEU A 8 18.81 10.74 13.67
CA LEU A 8 19.94 9.81 13.76
C LEU A 8 19.86 8.93 15.01
N LEU A 9 19.47 9.51 16.16
CA LEU A 9 19.27 8.74 17.38
C LEU A 9 18.16 7.71 17.21
N LEU A 10 17.01 8.10 16.64
CA LEU A 10 15.88 7.21 16.40
C LEU A 10 16.24 6.07 15.44
N LEU A 11 17.06 6.34 14.41
CA LEU A 11 17.60 5.29 13.51
C LEU A 11 18.51 4.30 14.25
N ARG A 12 19.35 4.78 15.18
CA ARG A 12 20.20 3.91 16.01
C ARG A 12 19.36 3.04 16.95
N VAL A 13 18.34 3.62 17.58
CA VAL A 13 17.38 2.87 18.43
C VAL A 13 16.65 1.82 17.60
N TYR A 14 16.17 2.18 16.39
CA TYR A 14 15.55 1.23 15.47
C TYR A 14 16.48 0.05 15.14
N ALA A 15 17.74 0.33 14.77
CA ALA A 15 18.73 -0.69 14.46
C ALA A 15 18.98 -1.62 15.67
N PHE A 16 19.07 -1.06 16.88
CA PHE A 16 19.18 -1.82 18.12
C PHE A 16 17.97 -2.73 18.35
N LEU A 17 16.75 -2.22 18.20
CA LEU A 17 15.54 -3.02 18.38
C LEU A 17 15.49 -4.19 17.38
N LYS A 18 15.90 -3.95 16.12
CA LYS A 18 16.00 -4.99 15.10
C LYS A 18 17.04 -6.05 15.45
N SER A 19 18.24 -5.65 15.91
CA SER A 19 19.30 -6.61 16.29
C SER A 19 18.90 -7.49 17.49
N ARG A 20 18.08 -6.95 18.40
CA ARG A 20 17.50 -7.68 19.54
C ARG A 20 16.23 -8.47 19.20
N LYS A 21 15.84 -8.55 17.92
CA LYS A 21 14.61 -9.23 17.44
C LYS A 21 13.31 -8.65 18.04
N LEU A 22 13.34 -7.42 18.54
CA LEU A 22 12.19 -6.70 19.10
C LEU A 22 11.34 -6.07 17.98
N ASN A 23 10.86 -6.90 17.06
CA ASN A 23 10.24 -6.44 15.81
C ASN A 23 8.99 -5.58 16.03
N ARG A 24 8.18 -5.84 17.07
CA ARG A 24 6.98 -5.02 17.35
C ARG A 24 7.36 -3.59 17.72
N ALA A 25 8.33 -3.42 18.61
CA ALA A 25 8.83 -2.11 19.03
C ALA A 25 9.52 -1.38 17.88
N ALA A 26 10.38 -2.07 17.13
CA ALA A 26 11.04 -1.50 15.95
C ALA A 26 10.01 -0.97 14.93
N ASN A 27 8.96 -1.76 14.69
CA ASN A 27 7.89 -1.40 13.76
C ASN A 27 7.04 -0.21 14.23
N ALA A 28 6.76 -0.12 15.53
CA ALA A 28 6.04 1.01 16.10
C ALA A 28 6.87 2.28 15.98
N LEU A 29 8.16 2.22 16.35
CA LEU A 29 9.10 3.33 16.21
C LEU A 29 9.23 3.81 14.76
N GLU A 30 9.40 2.90 13.81
CA GLU A 30 9.47 3.22 12.38
C GLU A 30 8.25 4.00 11.89
N GLN A 31 7.06 3.59 12.32
CA GLN A 31 5.78 4.16 11.90
C GLN A 31 5.49 5.49 12.61
N GLU A 32 5.68 5.57 13.92
CA GLU A 32 5.41 6.75 14.74
C GLU A 32 6.38 7.88 14.43
N ALA A 33 7.68 7.57 14.35
CA ALA A 33 8.71 8.55 14.02
C ALA A 33 8.92 8.72 12.50
N ARG A 34 8.13 8.03 11.67
CA ARG A 34 8.17 8.08 10.19
C ARG A 34 9.61 7.97 9.66
N LEU A 35 10.34 6.99 10.20
CA LEU A 35 11.78 6.87 9.96
C LEU A 35 12.06 6.49 8.51
N ARG A 36 11.41 5.42 8.02
CA ARG A 36 11.57 4.92 6.67
C ARG A 36 10.32 4.16 6.25
N PHE A 37 9.87 4.37 5.03
CA PHE A 37 8.77 3.61 4.48
C PHE A 37 9.23 2.25 3.96
N ASP A 38 8.82 1.16 4.62
CA ASP A 38 9.09 -0.22 4.24
C ASP A 38 8.00 -0.72 3.27
N TRP A 39 8.12 -0.37 1.98
CA TRP A 39 7.20 -0.85 0.96
C TRP A 39 7.20 -2.39 0.81
N PRO A 40 8.31 -3.15 0.98
CA PRO A 40 8.26 -4.62 0.94
C PRO A 40 7.32 -5.19 2.02
N ARG A 41 7.29 -4.55 3.19
CA ARG A 41 6.36 -4.92 4.26
C ARG A 41 4.91 -4.68 3.87
N VAL A 42 4.59 -3.55 3.24
CA VAL A 42 3.23 -3.30 2.73
C VAL A 42 2.85 -4.32 1.66
N HIS A 43 3.77 -4.64 0.75
CA HIS A 43 3.58 -5.69 -0.25
C HIS A 43 3.19 -7.04 0.39
N LEU A 44 3.90 -7.45 1.44
CA LEU A 44 3.58 -8.67 2.19
C LEU A 44 2.22 -8.58 2.91
N MET A 45 1.83 -7.41 3.43
CA MET A 45 0.51 -7.20 4.01
C MET A 45 -0.60 -7.34 2.98
N ILE A 46 -0.47 -6.70 1.82
CA ILE A 46 -1.45 -6.80 0.72
C ILE A 46 -1.55 -8.25 0.25
N ARG A 47 -0.42 -8.95 0.03
CA ARG A 47 -0.44 -10.37 -0.39
C ARG A 47 -1.15 -11.29 0.59
N ALA A 48 -1.05 -10.98 1.88
CA ALA A 48 -1.71 -11.71 2.96
C ALA A 48 -3.17 -11.26 3.21
N GLY A 49 -3.69 -10.29 2.46
CA GLY A 49 -5.04 -9.75 2.68
C GLY A 49 -5.18 -8.92 3.96
N ARG A 50 -4.08 -8.42 4.53
CA ARG A 50 -4.06 -7.60 5.75
C ARG A 50 -4.27 -6.12 5.43
N TRP A 51 -5.42 -5.80 4.84
CA TRP A 51 -5.74 -4.47 4.29
C TRP A 51 -5.72 -3.35 5.32
N ARG A 52 -6.28 -3.60 6.51
CA ARG A 52 -6.25 -2.65 7.62
C ARG A 52 -4.82 -2.27 7.99
N SER A 53 -3.95 -3.26 8.17
CA SER A 53 -2.54 -3.01 8.53
C SER A 53 -1.78 -2.31 7.41
N ALA A 54 -2.04 -2.66 6.16
CA ALA A 54 -1.44 -2.00 5.00
C ALA A 54 -1.81 -0.51 4.94
N GLU A 55 -3.10 -0.19 5.10
CA GLU A 55 -3.60 1.18 5.10
C GLU A 55 -3.07 1.98 6.30
N GLU A 56 -3.14 1.44 7.52
CA GLU A 56 -2.71 2.13 8.74
C GLU A 56 -1.20 2.45 8.68
N TYR A 57 -0.39 1.49 8.23
CA TYR A 57 1.04 1.72 8.03
C TYR A 57 1.29 2.78 6.97
N THR A 58 0.66 2.65 5.79
CA THR A 58 0.86 3.60 4.68
C THR A 58 0.40 5.02 5.03
N SER A 59 -0.73 5.16 5.71
CA SER A 59 -1.26 6.45 6.15
C SER A 59 -0.33 7.15 7.15
N ALA A 60 0.41 6.42 7.99
CA ALA A 60 1.34 7.05 8.91
C ALA A 60 2.41 7.89 8.20
N PHE A 61 2.80 7.52 6.98
CA PHE A 61 3.77 8.26 6.16
C PHE A 61 3.09 9.26 5.22
N LEU A 62 1.87 8.95 4.76
CA LEU A 62 1.17 9.70 3.72
C LEU A 62 0.02 10.61 4.19
N ASP A 63 -0.40 10.63 5.46
CA ASP A 63 -1.50 11.51 5.93
C ASP A 63 -1.01 12.81 6.61
N GLY A 64 0.29 12.96 6.93
CA GLY A 64 0.78 14.16 7.66
C GLY A 64 1.97 14.86 7.00
N GLY A 65 1.75 16.03 6.43
CA GLY A 65 2.77 17.07 6.19
C GLY A 65 3.42 17.11 4.81
N ARG A 66 3.56 15.97 4.11
CA ARG A 66 3.87 15.88 2.65
C ARG A 66 2.76 15.14 1.87
N ALA A 67 1.65 14.98 2.56
CA ALA A 67 0.49 14.12 2.36
C ALA A 67 -0.59 14.67 1.41
N SER A 68 -0.20 15.54 0.49
CA SER A 68 -1.15 16.27 -0.36
C SER A 68 -0.80 16.19 -1.84
N THR A 69 0.11 15.30 -2.23
CA THR A 69 0.37 15.07 -3.65
C THR A 69 -0.71 14.15 -4.22
N PRO A 70 -1.10 14.34 -5.49
CA PRO A 70 -2.04 13.46 -6.15
C PRO A 70 -1.66 11.97 -6.06
N GLU A 71 -0.36 11.66 -6.14
CA GLU A 71 0.16 10.29 -6.09
C GLU A 71 0.01 9.68 -4.68
N ALA A 72 0.17 10.48 -3.62
CA ALA A 72 -0.10 10.03 -2.25
C ALA A 72 -1.59 9.72 -2.08
N CYS A 73 -2.45 10.58 -2.62
CA CYS A 73 -3.90 10.38 -2.62
C CYS A 73 -4.31 9.14 -3.41
N ALA A 74 -3.69 8.87 -4.56
CA ALA A 74 -3.90 7.64 -5.34
C ALA A 74 -3.49 6.38 -4.56
N THR A 75 -2.32 6.40 -3.91
CA THR A 75 -1.82 5.29 -3.10
C THR A 75 -2.76 4.98 -1.93
N LEU A 76 -3.20 6.03 -1.22
CA LEU A 76 -4.15 5.89 -0.11
C LEU A 76 -5.51 5.42 -0.60
N PHE A 77 -6.01 5.97 -1.71
CA PHE A 77 -7.29 5.58 -2.30
C PHE A 77 -7.33 4.09 -2.58
N LEU A 78 -6.29 3.52 -3.19
CA LEU A 78 -6.23 2.09 -3.51
C LEU A 78 -6.44 1.21 -2.27
N LEU A 79 -5.73 1.49 -1.17
CA LEU A 79 -5.84 0.70 0.07
C LEU A 79 -7.17 0.93 0.79
N ARG A 80 -7.63 2.18 0.85
CA ARG A 80 -8.89 2.55 1.49
C ARG A 80 -10.09 1.98 0.75
N PHE A 81 -10.09 2.00 -0.58
CA PHE A 81 -11.11 1.39 -1.43
C PHE A 81 -11.22 -0.11 -1.16
N GLN A 82 -10.10 -0.82 -1.08
CA GLN A 82 -10.08 -2.24 -0.75
C GLN A 82 -10.66 -2.51 0.65
N ARG A 83 -10.35 -1.68 1.65
CA ARG A 83 -10.93 -1.80 3.00
C ARG A 83 -12.44 -1.54 3.00
N PHE A 84 -12.89 -0.53 2.25
CA PHE A 84 -14.30 -0.16 2.08
C PHE A 84 -15.12 -1.29 1.43
N VAL A 85 -14.66 -1.82 0.29
CA VAL A 85 -15.31 -2.96 -0.39
C VAL A 85 -15.50 -4.15 0.56
N ARG A 86 -14.52 -4.43 1.42
CA ARG A 86 -14.62 -5.55 2.38
C ARG A 86 -15.60 -5.29 3.51
N ALA A 87 -15.78 -4.04 3.92
CA ALA A 87 -16.84 -3.71 4.88
C ALA A 87 -18.22 -3.91 4.25
N LEU A 88 -18.43 -3.44 3.02
CA LEU A 88 -19.67 -3.68 2.26
C LEU A 88 -19.95 -5.18 2.07
N LYS A 89 -18.93 -5.99 1.75
CA LYS A 89 -19.08 -7.45 1.64
C LYS A 89 -19.48 -8.13 2.93
N ARG A 90 -19.07 -7.59 4.09
CA ARG A 90 -19.48 -8.09 5.42
C ARG A 90 -20.87 -7.61 5.85
N GLY A 91 -21.52 -6.74 5.06
CA GLY A 91 -22.79 -6.12 5.44
C GLY A 91 -22.65 -4.99 6.46
N ASP A 92 -21.44 -4.49 6.69
CA ASP A 92 -21.18 -3.40 7.65
C ASP A 92 -21.33 -2.03 6.97
N GLU A 93 -22.54 -1.76 6.50
CA GLU A 93 -22.86 -0.59 5.66
C GLU A 93 -22.67 0.73 6.41
N ALA A 94 -23.11 0.80 7.66
CA ALA A 94 -22.96 2.00 8.49
C ALA A 94 -21.48 2.35 8.74
N TRP A 95 -20.61 1.34 8.94
CA TRP A 95 -19.17 1.59 9.01
C TRP A 95 -18.61 2.02 7.66
N ALA A 96 -19.02 1.37 6.58
CA ALA A 96 -18.57 1.67 5.23
C ALA A 96 -18.90 3.10 4.79
N GLU A 97 -20.11 3.58 5.10
CA GLU A 97 -20.55 4.95 4.84
C GLU A 97 -19.72 5.98 5.60
N ARG A 98 -19.54 5.80 6.92
CA ARG A 98 -18.69 6.67 7.74
C ARG A 98 -17.25 6.67 7.24
N TYR A 99 -16.75 5.51 6.82
CA TYR A 99 -15.40 5.36 6.31
C TYR A 99 -15.22 6.02 4.94
N LEU A 100 -16.19 5.88 4.04
CA LEU A 100 -16.24 6.57 2.75
C LEU A 100 -16.12 8.08 2.96
N ALA A 101 -16.98 8.65 3.82
CA ALA A 101 -17.01 10.08 4.10
C ALA A 101 -15.70 10.60 4.73
N ARG A 102 -15.17 9.89 5.74
CA ARG A 102 -14.03 10.38 6.53
C ARG A 102 -12.66 10.06 5.95
N ARG A 103 -12.55 9.01 5.13
CA ARG A 103 -11.24 8.47 4.69
C ARG A 103 -11.10 8.41 3.18
N ILE A 104 -12.16 8.12 2.42
CA ILE A 104 -12.07 8.00 0.96
C ILE A 104 -12.32 9.33 0.27
N LEU A 105 -13.41 10.04 0.58
CA LEU A 105 -13.73 11.32 -0.08
C LEU A 105 -12.57 12.34 -0.02
N PRO A 106 -11.88 12.55 1.13
CA PRO A 106 -10.77 13.50 1.18
C PRO A 106 -9.64 13.20 0.20
N VAL A 107 -9.26 11.93 0.03
CA VAL A 107 -8.20 11.56 -0.94
C VAL A 107 -8.72 11.51 -2.37
N LEU A 108 -10.01 11.27 -2.56
CA LEU A 108 -10.62 11.25 -3.88
C LEU A 108 -10.66 12.66 -4.50
N HIS A 109 -10.84 13.71 -3.69
CA HIS A 109 -10.82 15.09 -4.19
C HIS A 109 -9.48 15.50 -4.81
N ALA A 110 -8.36 15.00 -4.29
CA ALA A 110 -7.02 15.28 -4.79
C ALA A 110 -6.46 14.14 -5.65
N HIS A 111 -7.28 13.14 -5.99
CA HIS A 111 -6.85 12.01 -6.82
C HIS A 111 -6.55 12.48 -8.26
N PRO A 112 -5.45 12.01 -8.89
CA PRO A 112 -5.04 12.45 -10.23
C PRO A 112 -6.08 12.10 -11.31
N ASP A 113 -6.80 10.99 -11.13
CA ASP A 113 -7.95 10.59 -11.94
C ASP A 113 -9.19 10.47 -11.05
N ARG A 114 -9.72 11.61 -10.62
CA ARG A 114 -10.86 11.68 -9.69
C ARG A 114 -12.09 10.99 -10.24
N ASP A 115 -12.37 11.13 -11.53
CA ASP A 115 -13.60 10.63 -12.13
C ASP A 115 -13.59 9.10 -12.22
N ALA A 116 -12.46 8.48 -12.61
CA ALA A 116 -12.34 7.03 -12.57
C ALA A 116 -12.41 6.48 -11.12
N ALA A 117 -11.78 7.16 -10.16
CA ALA A 117 -11.85 6.78 -8.75
C ALA A 117 -13.28 6.88 -8.20
N ALA A 118 -14.02 7.94 -8.55
CA ALA A 118 -15.42 8.13 -8.19
C ALA A 118 -16.31 7.06 -8.82
N ALA A 119 -16.08 6.72 -10.09
CA ALA A 119 -16.79 5.66 -10.79
C ALA A 119 -16.60 4.30 -10.11
N ARG A 120 -15.38 3.97 -9.65
CA ARG A 120 -15.11 2.75 -8.87
C ARG A 120 -15.95 2.67 -7.59
N CYS A 121 -16.04 3.77 -6.84
CA CYS A 121 -16.88 3.85 -5.63
C CYS A 121 -18.38 3.74 -5.96
N ALA A 122 -18.85 4.45 -6.98
CA ALA A 122 -20.25 4.42 -7.39
C ALA A 122 -20.68 3.02 -7.87
N ALA A 123 -19.81 2.31 -8.59
CA ALA A 123 -20.09 0.96 -9.09
C ALA A 123 -20.39 -0.03 -7.95
N VAL A 124 -19.55 -0.05 -6.91
CA VAL A 124 -19.73 -1.00 -5.77
C VAL A 124 -20.88 -0.61 -4.83
N LEU A 125 -21.32 0.65 -4.86
CA LEU A 125 -22.48 1.13 -4.10
C LEU A 125 -23.80 0.84 -4.82
N ARG A 126 -23.82 0.93 -6.17
CA ARG A 126 -25.05 0.76 -6.97
C ARG A 126 -25.38 -0.69 -7.27
N ASP A 127 -24.37 -1.55 -7.43
CA ASP A 127 -24.58 -2.91 -7.92
C ASP A 127 -23.89 -3.94 -7.01
N ARG A 128 -24.72 -4.82 -6.42
CA ARG A 128 -24.25 -5.95 -5.61
C ARG A 128 -23.40 -6.91 -6.44
N ARG A 129 -23.68 -7.08 -7.74
CA ARG A 129 -22.87 -7.92 -8.63
C ARG A 129 -21.49 -7.32 -8.86
N ALA A 130 -21.39 -6.00 -9.03
CA ALA A 130 -20.10 -5.30 -9.11
C ALA A 130 -19.30 -5.42 -7.81
N LEU A 131 -19.97 -5.37 -6.65
CA LEU A 131 -19.34 -5.66 -5.36
C LEU A 131 -18.85 -7.12 -5.30
N ASP A 132 -19.67 -8.09 -5.69
CA ASP A 132 -19.31 -9.51 -5.65
C ASP A 132 -18.13 -9.82 -6.58
N ALA A 133 -18.06 -9.16 -7.73
CA ALA A 133 -16.96 -9.23 -8.69
C ALA A 133 -15.60 -8.79 -8.10
N GLN A 134 -15.58 -8.00 -7.00
CA GLN A 134 -14.35 -7.64 -6.30
C GLN A 134 -13.78 -8.81 -5.47
N ARG A 135 -13.23 -9.82 -6.14
CA ARG A 135 -12.65 -11.00 -5.46
C ARG A 135 -11.46 -10.59 -4.58
N ASP A 136 -11.33 -11.22 -3.41
CA ASP A 136 -10.13 -11.14 -2.58
C ASP A 136 -9.35 -12.45 -2.65
N ASP A 137 -8.97 -12.83 -3.86
CA ASP A 137 -8.14 -13.99 -4.11
C ASP A 137 -6.68 -13.59 -4.34
N ALA A 138 -5.83 -14.59 -4.54
CA ALA A 138 -4.41 -14.38 -4.72
C ALA A 138 -4.05 -13.63 -6.01
N GLU A 139 -4.95 -13.56 -7.00
CA GLU A 139 -4.75 -12.86 -8.26
C GLU A 139 -5.14 -11.39 -8.13
N ALA A 140 -6.31 -11.10 -7.56
CA ALA A 140 -6.73 -9.74 -7.24
C ALA A 140 -5.74 -9.05 -6.28
N ARG A 141 -5.24 -9.77 -5.26
CA ARG A 141 -4.17 -9.27 -4.38
C ARG A 141 -2.86 -9.00 -5.12
N ARG A 142 -2.56 -9.75 -6.18
CA ARG A 142 -1.36 -9.52 -7.00
C ARG A 142 -1.53 -8.30 -7.89
N ALA A 143 -2.68 -8.14 -8.54
CA ALA A 143 -2.99 -6.96 -9.34
C ALA A 143 -2.94 -5.68 -8.50
N CYS A 144 -3.58 -5.69 -7.33
CA CYS A 144 -3.55 -4.56 -6.40
C CYS A 144 -2.13 -4.25 -5.89
N ASN A 145 -1.30 -5.28 -5.63
CA ASN A 145 0.11 -5.06 -5.31
C ASN A 145 0.89 -4.39 -6.44
N HIS A 146 0.60 -4.76 -7.68
CA HIS A 146 1.27 -4.17 -8.83
C HIS A 146 0.89 -2.69 -9.00
N GLU A 147 -0.40 -2.38 -8.90
CA GLU A 147 -0.92 -1.00 -8.88
C GLU A 147 -0.29 -0.19 -7.73
N PHE A 148 -0.28 -0.74 -6.51
CA PHE A 148 0.34 -0.11 -5.34
C PHE A 148 1.82 0.23 -5.58
N LEU A 149 2.61 -0.72 -6.06
CA LEU A 149 4.02 -0.49 -6.33
C LEU A 149 4.21 0.59 -7.40
N GLY A 150 3.43 0.57 -8.48
CA GLY A 150 3.45 1.62 -9.51
C GLY A 150 3.25 3.02 -8.92
N LEU A 151 2.26 3.16 -8.04
CA LEU A 151 1.95 4.43 -7.37
C LEU A 151 3.06 4.87 -6.40
N ILE A 152 3.69 3.94 -5.69
CA ILE A 152 4.85 4.24 -4.82
C ILE A 152 6.03 4.76 -5.65
N PHE A 153 6.32 4.14 -6.80
CA PHE A 153 7.46 4.53 -7.64
C PHE A 153 7.25 5.86 -8.38
N GLN A 154 6.01 6.29 -8.57
CA GLN A 154 5.67 7.57 -9.17
C GLN A 154 5.69 8.73 -8.16
N ASN A 155 5.79 8.43 -6.87
CA ASN A 155 5.67 9.43 -5.82
C ASN A 155 7.04 9.78 -5.24
N ASP A 156 7.57 10.91 -5.71
CA ASP A 156 8.85 11.48 -5.26
C ASP A 156 8.90 11.72 -3.73
N GLY A 157 7.74 11.89 -3.09
CA GLY A 157 7.62 12.01 -1.64
C GLY A 157 8.11 10.78 -0.87
N PHE A 158 8.07 9.58 -1.47
CA PHE A 158 8.66 8.37 -0.88
C PHE A 158 10.18 8.29 -1.11
N LEU A 159 10.68 8.84 -2.21
CA LEU A 159 12.13 8.88 -2.51
C LEU A 159 12.85 9.74 -1.46
N ILE A 160 12.25 10.85 -1.04
CA ILE A 160 12.81 11.74 0.00
C ILE A 160 12.77 11.11 1.41
N LEU A 161 11.90 10.13 1.66
CA LEU A 161 11.86 9.37 2.92
C LEU A 161 12.82 8.17 2.93
N THR A 162 13.47 7.90 1.80
CA THR A 162 14.47 6.85 1.61
C THR A 162 15.83 7.49 1.31
N ASP A 163 16.42 8.15 2.32
CA ASP A 163 17.76 8.79 2.28
C ASP A 163 18.94 7.84 1.90
N ASP A 164 18.66 6.59 1.56
CA ASP A 164 19.66 5.61 1.18
C ASP A 164 19.62 5.41 -0.35
N ASP A 165 20.58 6.01 -1.06
CA ASP A 165 20.84 5.82 -2.50
C ASP A 165 20.83 4.33 -2.92
N THR A 166 21.14 3.44 -1.99
CA THR A 166 21.10 1.99 -2.17
C THR A 166 19.67 1.45 -2.27
N GLU A 167 18.74 1.99 -1.48
CA GLU A 167 17.33 1.64 -1.52
C GLU A 167 16.65 2.25 -2.76
N LEU A 168 17.04 3.45 -3.20
CA LEU A 168 16.60 4.03 -4.48
C LEU A 168 17.01 3.16 -5.68
N LYS A 169 18.28 2.72 -5.74
CA LYS A 169 18.76 1.79 -6.77
C LYS A 169 18.11 0.40 -6.68
N ARG A 170 17.74 -0.06 -5.47
CA ARG A 170 16.96 -1.31 -5.29
C ARG A 170 15.51 -1.14 -5.71
N LEU A 171 14.91 0.02 -5.44
CA LEU A 171 13.56 0.43 -5.85
C LEU A 171 13.47 0.41 -7.39
N GLU A 172 14.38 1.09 -8.09
CA GLU A 172 14.45 1.09 -9.55
C GLU A 172 14.66 -0.32 -10.14
N ARG A 173 15.57 -1.11 -9.55
CA ARG A 173 15.79 -2.51 -9.95
C ARG A 173 14.59 -3.40 -9.66
N ALA A 174 13.87 -3.19 -8.57
CA ALA A 174 12.69 -3.97 -8.20
C ALA A 174 11.48 -3.64 -9.08
N ALA A 175 11.29 -2.37 -9.47
CA ALA A 175 10.32 -1.97 -10.48
C ALA A 175 10.65 -2.62 -11.84
N SER A 176 11.92 -2.55 -12.25
CA SER A 176 12.42 -3.16 -13.50
C SER A 176 12.30 -4.70 -13.50
N LEU A 177 12.55 -5.35 -12.37
CA LEU A 177 12.40 -6.80 -12.20
C LEU A 177 10.94 -7.22 -11.99
N GLY A 178 10.11 -6.38 -11.38
CA GLY A 178 8.67 -6.55 -11.24
C GLY A 178 7.93 -6.43 -12.58
N LEU A 179 8.49 -5.70 -13.54
CA LEU A 179 8.01 -5.69 -14.93
C LEU A 179 8.57 -6.86 -15.75
N ARG A 180 9.86 -7.24 -15.58
CA ARG A 180 10.49 -8.32 -16.37
C ARG A 180 10.21 -9.75 -15.89
N ARG A 181 10.04 -10.00 -14.58
CA ARG A 181 9.72 -11.35 -14.07
C ARG A 181 8.29 -11.80 -14.36
N TYR A 182 7.43 -10.87 -14.78
CA TYR A 182 6.01 -11.12 -15.01
C TYR A 182 5.60 -11.02 -16.49
N ALA A 183 6.52 -10.61 -17.39
CA ALA A 183 6.35 -10.68 -18.85
C ALA A 183 6.71 -12.05 -19.47
N ARG A 184 7.16 -13.04 -18.67
CA ARG A 184 7.35 -14.40 -19.18
C ARG A 184 6.09 -15.24 -18.92
N PRO A 185 5.42 -15.77 -19.96
CA PRO A 185 4.38 -16.77 -19.75
C PRO A 185 5.01 -17.93 -19.00
N ARG A 186 4.35 -18.37 -17.91
CA ARG A 186 4.68 -19.66 -17.29
C ARG A 186 4.46 -20.73 -18.36
N ARG A 187 5.52 -21.21 -19.00
CA ARG A 187 5.47 -22.46 -19.79
C ARG A 187 4.96 -23.55 -18.84
N GLY A 188 3.74 -24.01 -19.08
CA GLY A 188 3.15 -25.12 -18.37
C GLY A 188 4.07 -26.33 -18.50
N ARG A 189 4.39 -26.98 -17.37
CA ARG A 189 4.92 -28.33 -17.42
C ARG A 189 3.82 -29.24 -17.98
N PRO A 190 4.07 -30.01 -19.05
CA PRO A 190 3.10 -30.99 -19.51
C PRO A 190 2.90 -32.02 -18.40
N ARG A 191 1.63 -32.23 -18.02
CA ARG A 191 1.24 -33.38 -17.21
C ARG A 191 1.51 -34.63 -18.05
N ALA A 192 2.53 -35.41 -17.71
CA ALA A 192 2.67 -36.76 -18.22
C ALA A 192 1.44 -37.57 -17.76
N ARG A 193 0.67 -38.03 -18.75
CA ARG A 193 -0.44 -38.97 -18.55
C ARG A 193 0.12 -40.29 -18.02
N ARG A 194 -0.63 -40.86 -17.07
CA ARG A 194 -0.50 -42.25 -16.63
C ARG A 194 -0.62 -43.18 -17.84
N GLY A 195 0.31 -44.12 -17.94
CA GLY A 195 0.15 -45.42 -18.59
C GLY A 195 0.42 -46.47 -17.53
#